data_AF-A0A3B0XWN0-F1
#
_entry.id   AF-A0A3B0XWN0-F1
#
_cell.length_a   1.000
_cell.length_b   1.000
_cell.length_c   1.000
_cell.angle_alpha   90.00
_cell.angle_beta   90.00
_cell.angle_gamma   90.00
#
_symmetry.space_group_name_H-M   'P 1'
#
loop_
_entity.id
_entity.type
_entity.pdbx_description
1 polymer ?
#
loop_
_entity_poly.entity_id
_entity_poly.type
_entity_poly.pdbx_seq_one_letter_code
_entity_poly.pdbx_strand_id
1 'polypeptide(L)'
;MTKKLTSFLFAFAISSVLALGSHNLSAAEYPIDKKLEQCDAAFKAMHSKTATREEAAKARVKHLTLMVEIMQNLNDANVKAADEGRPLTPEELSRSVRVMGHLVEMLAKNHMAATPEWSYLY
;
A
#
# COMPACT_ATOMS: atom_id res chain seq x y z
N MET A 1 -33.50 -42.83 -22.63
CA MET A 1 -33.47 -41.35 -22.58
C MET A 1 -32.93 -40.88 -21.24
N THR A 2 -31.62 -40.97 -20.97
CA THR A 2 -31.04 -40.63 -19.65
C THR A 2 -29.69 -39.90 -19.72
N LYS A 3 -29.19 -39.56 -20.92
CA LYS A 3 -27.88 -38.90 -21.08
C LYS A 3 -27.93 -37.36 -21.20
N LYS A 4 -29.12 -36.74 -21.25
CA LYS A 4 -29.27 -35.28 -21.44
C LYS A 4 -29.54 -34.48 -20.15
N LEU A 5 -29.90 -35.15 -19.05
CA LEU A 5 -30.25 -34.48 -17.78
C LEU A 5 -29.02 -34.14 -16.91
N THR A 6 -27.91 -34.88 -17.06
CA THR A 6 -26.70 -34.65 -16.26
C THR A 6 -25.89 -33.43 -16.71
N SER A 7 -26.03 -33.00 -17.97
CA SER A 7 -25.30 -31.82 -18.48
C SER A 7 -25.88 -30.49 -17.96
N PHE A 8 -27.17 -30.43 -17.62
CA PHE A 8 -27.81 -29.19 -17.16
C PHE A 8 -27.51 -28.88 -15.68
N LEU A 9 -27.30 -29.91 -14.85
CA LEU A 9 -26.97 -29.72 -13.43
C LEU A 9 -25.54 -29.20 -13.22
N PHE A 10 -24.61 -29.52 -14.12
CA PHE A 10 -23.24 -28.99 -14.06
C PHE A 10 -23.15 -27.54 -14.50
N ALA A 11 -23.98 -27.08 -15.44
CA ALA A 11 -23.97 -25.69 -15.89
C ALA A 11 -24.51 -24.73 -14.81
N PHE A 12 -25.48 -25.15 -14.00
CA PHE A 12 -26.06 -24.30 -12.95
C PHE A 12 -25.16 -24.16 -11.70
N ALA A 13 -24.34 -25.18 -11.42
CA ALA A 13 -23.36 -25.14 -10.32
C ALA A 13 -22.18 -24.20 -10.62
N ILE A 14 -21.79 -24.05 -11.89
CA ILE A 14 -20.68 -23.15 -12.27
C ILE A 14 -21.16 -21.69 -12.32
N SER A 15 -22.41 -21.45 -12.73
CA SER A 15 -23.00 -20.10 -12.70
C SER A 15 -23.27 -19.57 -11.28
N SER A 16 -23.46 -20.45 -10.29
CA SER A 16 -23.65 -20.03 -8.88
C SER A 16 -22.33 -19.79 -8.13
N VAL A 17 -21.20 -20.34 -8.60
CA VAL A 17 -19.87 -20.03 -8.06
C VAL A 17 -19.34 -18.69 -8.58
N LEU A 18 -19.74 -18.26 -9.78
CA LEU A 18 -19.40 -16.93 -10.32
C LEU A 18 -20.24 -15.79 -9.75
N ALA A 19 -21.35 -16.08 -9.06
CA ALA A 19 -22.22 -15.09 -8.42
C ALA A 19 -21.82 -14.75 -6.97
N LEU A 20 -20.83 -15.44 -6.38
CA LEU A 20 -20.30 -15.14 -5.05
C LEU A 20 -19.10 -14.17 -5.06
N GLY A 21 -18.71 -13.66 -6.23
CA GLY A 21 -17.67 -12.64 -6.38
C GLY A 21 -18.14 -11.21 -6.11
N SER A 22 -19.45 -10.96 -5.96
CA SER A 22 -19.97 -9.65 -5.58
C SER A 22 -19.94 -9.47 -4.07
N HIS A 23 -18.76 -9.62 -3.47
CA HIS A 23 -18.48 -8.88 -2.26
C HIS A 23 -18.38 -7.42 -2.67
N ASN A 24 -19.52 -6.72 -2.65
CA ASN A 24 -19.57 -5.31 -2.27
C ASN A 24 -19.15 -5.18 -0.79
N LEU A 25 -17.98 -5.76 -0.43
CA LEU A 25 -17.15 -5.22 0.61
C LEU A 25 -16.84 -3.83 0.07
N SER A 26 -17.57 -2.84 0.57
CA SER A 26 -17.05 -1.48 0.62
C SER A 26 -15.67 -1.63 1.26
N ALA A 27 -14.65 -1.71 0.41
CA ALA A 27 -13.27 -1.84 0.85
C ALA A 27 -13.05 -0.58 1.67
N ALA A 28 -12.99 -0.74 3.00
CA ALA A 28 -12.73 0.37 3.89
C ALA A 28 -11.53 1.13 3.30
N GLU A 29 -11.74 2.43 3.05
CA GLU A 29 -10.73 3.27 2.40
C GLU A 29 -9.38 3.04 3.11
N TYR A 30 -8.36 2.69 2.32
CA TYR A 30 -7.05 2.39 2.88
C TYR A 30 -6.58 3.58 3.71
N PRO A 31 -6.28 3.41 5.02
CA PRO A 31 -6.03 4.52 5.93
C PRO A 31 -4.60 5.04 5.74
N ILE A 32 -4.34 5.69 4.60
CA ILE A 32 -3.00 6.04 4.13
C ILE A 32 -2.25 6.93 5.12
N ASP A 33 -2.92 7.90 5.73
CA ASP A 33 -2.29 8.83 6.67
C ASP A 33 -1.84 8.09 7.95
N LYS A 34 -2.65 7.16 8.47
CA LYS A 34 -2.30 6.35 9.63
C LYS A 34 -1.15 5.39 9.32
N LYS A 35 -1.12 4.82 8.11
CA LYS A 35 -0.05 3.94 7.66
C LYS A 35 1.25 4.71 7.48
N LEU A 36 1.18 5.94 6.96
CA LEU A 36 2.32 6.84 6.85
C LEU A 36 2.87 7.21 8.23
N GLU A 37 2.01 7.52 9.20
CA GLU A 37 2.40 7.79 10.60
C GLU A 37 3.10 6.58 11.22
N GLN A 38 2.59 5.36 11.01
CA GLN A 38 3.25 4.13 11.47
C GLN A 38 4.61 3.92 10.81
N CYS A 39 4.74 4.29 9.53
CA CYS A 39 5.97 4.19 8.76
C CYS A 39 7.04 5.15 9.29
N ASP A 40 6.67 6.40 9.59
CA ASP A 40 7.53 7.40 10.22
C ASP A 40 7.94 7.01 11.64
N ALA A 41 7.00 6.49 12.45
CA ALA A 41 7.32 6.00 13.79
C ALA A 41 8.33 4.84 13.75
N ALA A 42 8.18 3.90 12.81
CA ALA A 42 9.14 2.81 12.60
C ALA A 42 10.50 3.35 12.12
N PHE A 43 10.51 4.34 11.23
CA PHE A 43 11.73 5.02 10.77
C PHE A 43 12.47 5.69 11.94
N LYS A 44 11.78 6.42 12.81
CA LYS A 44 12.36 7.04 14.01
C LYS A 44 12.90 5.99 14.98
N ALA A 45 12.16 4.91 15.19
CA ALA A 45 12.57 3.83 16.09
C ALA A 45 13.86 3.12 15.62
N MET A 46 14.05 2.89 14.32
CA MET A 46 15.29 2.29 13.81
C MET A 46 16.52 3.21 13.92
N HIS A 47 16.33 4.52 14.06
CA HIS A 47 17.38 5.51 14.27
C HIS A 47 17.55 5.91 15.75
N SER A 48 16.82 5.27 16.67
CA SER A 48 16.90 5.61 18.09
C SER A 48 18.29 5.31 18.64
N LYS A 49 18.89 6.30 19.33
CA LYS A 49 20.18 6.14 20.02
C LYS A 49 20.10 5.21 21.24
N THR A 50 18.90 4.90 21.71
CA THR A 50 18.66 4.09 22.91
C THR A 50 18.13 2.70 22.60
N ALA A 51 17.83 2.40 21.34
CA ALA A 51 17.36 1.07 20.94
C ALA A 51 18.51 0.06 20.91
N THR A 52 18.23 -1.17 21.31
CA THR A 52 19.11 -2.30 21.07
C THR A 52 19.21 -2.59 19.57
N ARG A 53 20.26 -3.30 19.16
CA ARG A 53 20.44 -3.72 17.75
C ARG A 53 19.25 -4.52 17.22
N GLU A 54 18.64 -5.37 18.06
CA GLU A 54 17.49 -6.17 17.68
C GLU A 54 16.24 -5.32 17.47
N GLU A 55 15.98 -4.35 18.37
CA GLU A 55 14.86 -3.42 18.24
C GLU A 55 15.01 -2.54 16.99
N ALA A 56 16.22 -2.03 16.73
CA ALA A 56 16.49 -1.25 15.53
C ALA A 56 16.27 -2.08 14.24
N ALA A 57 16.68 -3.36 14.25
CA ALA A 57 16.44 -4.27 13.13
C ALA A 57 14.95 -4.55 12.90
N LYS A 58 14.18 -4.82 13.97
CA LYS A 58 12.72 -5.00 13.90
C LYS A 58 12.02 -3.76 13.37
N ALA A 59 12.43 -2.58 13.85
CA ALA A 59 11.91 -1.30 13.38
C ALA A 59 12.21 -1.05 11.90
N ARG A 60 13.43 -1.39 11.43
CA ARG A 60 13.80 -1.28 10.02
C ARG A 60 12.94 -2.18 9.13
N VAL A 61 12.74 -3.44 9.52
CA VAL A 61 11.87 -4.36 8.77
C VAL A 61 10.44 -3.83 8.71
N LYS A 62 9.91 -3.34 9.84
CA LYS A 62 8.58 -2.73 9.89
C LYS A 62 8.46 -1.51 8.98
N HIS A 63 9.45 -0.62 8.99
CA HIS A 63 9.50 0.56 8.13
C HIS A 63 9.45 0.17 6.65
N LEU A 64 10.35 -0.72 6.21
CA LEU A 64 10.38 -1.17 4.80
C LEU A 64 9.10 -1.89 4.37
N THR A 65 8.49 -2.67 5.27
CA THR A 65 7.21 -3.35 4.99
C THR A 65 6.09 -2.34 4.76
N LEU A 66 5.99 -1.32 5.62
CA LEU A 66 4.99 -0.25 5.48
C LEU A 66 5.22 0.59 4.23
N MET A 67 6.48 0.88 3.87
CA MET A 67 6.80 1.57 2.62
C MET A 67 6.27 0.81 1.40
N VAL A 68 6.53 -0.50 1.34
CA VAL A 68 6.03 -1.35 0.24
C VAL A 68 4.51 -1.39 0.23
N GLU A 69 3.86 -1.57 1.39
CA GLU A 69 2.40 -1.58 1.51
C GLU A 69 1.77 -0.27 1.00
N ILE A 70 2.33 0.88 1.39
CA ILE A 70 1.85 2.20 0.94
C ILE A 70 2.06 2.37 -0.56
N MET A 71 3.23 2.01 -1.10
CA MET A 71 3.50 2.11 -2.54
C MET A 71 2.60 1.20 -3.37
N GLN A 72 2.32 -0.01 -2.89
CA GLN A 72 1.38 -0.94 -3.52
C GLN A 72 -0.01 -0.34 -3.57
N ASN A 73 -0.50 0.22 -2.44
CA ASN A 73 -1.81 0.85 -2.42
C ASN A 73 -1.93 2.04 -3.40
N LEU A 74 -0.91 2.89 -3.48
CA LEU A 74 -0.87 3.99 -4.44
C LEU A 74 -0.87 3.47 -5.89
N ASN A 75 -0.10 2.42 -6.16
CA ASN A 75 -0.08 1.80 -7.49
C ASN A 75 -1.42 1.16 -7.85
N ASP A 76 -2.07 0.47 -6.92
CA ASP A 76 -3.37 -0.16 -7.14
C ASP A 76 -4.45 0.89 -7.45
N ALA A 77 -4.40 2.05 -6.78
CA ALA A 77 -5.28 3.17 -7.09
C ALA A 77 -5.04 3.71 -8.51
N ASN A 78 -3.77 3.81 -8.94
CA ASN A 78 -3.41 4.24 -10.29
C ASN A 78 -3.87 3.23 -11.36
N VAL A 79 -3.67 1.93 -11.12
CA VAL A 79 -4.11 0.85 -12.01
C VAL A 79 -5.63 0.87 -12.12
N LYS A 80 -6.35 1.02 -11.00
CA LYS A 80 -7.81 1.12 -10.99
C LYS A 80 -8.31 2.29 -11.83
N ALA A 81 -7.70 3.47 -11.70
CA ALA A 81 -8.07 4.63 -12.51
C ALA A 81 -7.83 4.38 -14.01
N ALA A 82 -6.70 3.74 -14.35
CA ALA A 82 -6.38 3.37 -15.73
C ALA A 82 -7.36 2.34 -16.31
N ASP A 83 -7.76 1.33 -15.53
CA ASP A 83 -8.76 0.32 -15.91
C ASP A 83 -10.15 0.95 -16.11
N GLU A 84 -10.47 1.99 -15.34
CA GLU A 84 -11.67 2.82 -15.51
C GLU A 84 -11.58 3.80 -16.69
N GLY A 85 -10.45 3.84 -17.41
CA GLY A 85 -10.23 4.71 -18.57
C GLY A 85 -10.15 6.20 -18.21
N ARG A 86 -9.84 6.53 -16.95
CA ARG A 86 -9.77 7.91 -16.46
C ARG A 86 -8.37 8.26 -15.94
N PRO A 87 -7.95 9.53 -16.03
CA PRO A 87 -6.82 9.99 -15.25
C PRO A 87 -7.17 10.02 -13.76
N LEU A 88 -6.14 10.08 -12.92
CA LEU A 88 -6.31 10.46 -11.51
C LEU A 88 -6.89 11.87 -11.41
N THR A 89 -7.73 12.12 -10.42
CA THR A 89 -8.14 13.50 -10.11
C THR A 89 -6.95 14.30 -9.56
N PRO A 90 -7.00 15.64 -9.62
CA PRO A 90 -5.96 16.48 -9.02
C PRO A 90 -5.69 16.16 -7.53
N GLU A 91 -6.72 15.80 -6.77
CA GLU A 91 -6.63 15.43 -5.35
C GLU A 91 -5.96 14.07 -5.16
N GLU A 92 -6.32 13.07 -5.98
CA GLU A 92 -5.69 11.75 -5.98
C GLU A 92 -4.20 11.85 -6.33
N LEU A 93 -3.87 12.64 -7.36
CA LEU A 93 -2.50 12.89 -7.78
C LEU A 93 -1.71 13.63 -6.71
N SER A 94 -2.24 14.72 -6.17
CA SER A 94 -1.58 15.53 -5.13
C SER A 94 -1.29 14.70 -3.88
N ARG A 95 -2.27 13.90 -3.43
CA ARG A 95 -2.09 12.96 -2.31
C ARG A 95 -1.00 11.94 -2.60
N SER A 96 -0.99 11.35 -3.80
CA SER A 96 0.01 10.35 -4.19
C SER A 96 1.42 10.94 -4.22
N VAL A 97 1.60 12.11 -4.83
CA VAL A 97 2.89 12.83 -4.89
C VAL A 97 3.38 13.17 -3.49
N ARG A 98 2.50 13.70 -2.62
CA ARG A 98 2.85 14.03 -1.22
C ARG A 98 3.34 12.81 -0.46
N VAL A 99 2.62 11.69 -0.55
CA VAL A 99 2.99 10.45 0.15
C VAL A 99 4.30 9.89 -0.40
N MET A 100 4.45 9.79 -1.72
CA MET A 100 5.70 9.33 -2.34
C MET A 100 6.89 10.22 -1.96
N GLY A 101 6.72 11.54 -1.95
CA GLY A 101 7.74 12.48 -1.53
C GLY A 101 8.23 12.22 -0.11
N HIS A 102 7.31 11.98 0.84
CA HIS A 102 7.66 11.66 2.22
C HIS A 102 8.41 10.31 2.34
N LEU A 103 7.99 9.29 1.59
CA LEU A 103 8.69 8.00 1.55
C LEU A 103 10.12 8.14 1.00
N VAL A 104 10.29 8.92 -0.09
CA VAL A 104 11.61 9.19 -0.68
C VAL A 104 12.50 9.97 0.29
N GLU A 105 11.95 10.93 1.03
CA GLU A 105 12.69 11.68 2.04
C GLU A 105 13.25 10.76 3.14
N MET A 106 12.45 9.82 3.64
CA MET A 106 12.91 8.81 4.61
C MET A 106 14.00 7.91 4.04
N LEU A 107 13.89 7.47 2.78
CA LEU A 107 14.95 6.71 2.10
C LEU A 107 16.22 7.53 1.94
N ALA A 108 16.12 8.79 1.54
CA ALA A 108 17.26 9.67 1.38
C ALA A 108 18.00 9.84 2.72
N LYS A 109 17.26 10.04 3.82
CA LYS A 109 17.84 10.12 5.18
C LYS A 109 18.56 8.83 5.61
N ASN A 110 18.16 7.65 5.10
CA ASN A 110 18.86 6.38 5.36
C ASN A 110 20.18 6.24 4.60
N HIS A 111 20.32 6.89 3.45
CA HIS A 111 21.42 6.65 2.50
C HIS A 111 22.37 7.84 2.34
N MET A 112 21.95 9.05 2.68
CA MET A 112 22.82 10.22 2.69
C MET A 112 23.68 10.21 3.96
N ALA A 113 24.97 10.48 3.81
CA ALA A 113 25.81 10.81 4.94
C ALA A 113 25.17 11.99 5.70
N ALA A 114 25.26 11.99 7.03
CA ALA A 114 24.85 13.13 7.83
C ALA A 114 25.77 14.32 7.55
N THR A 115 25.59 14.98 6.40
CA THR A 115 26.27 16.24 6.08
C THR A 115 25.42 17.39 6.64
N PRO A 116 26.03 18.40 7.26
CA PRO A 116 25.32 19.56 7.82
C PRO A 116 24.52 20.36 6.77
N GLU A 117 24.75 20.14 5.48
CA GLU A 117 24.21 21.01 4.42
C GLU A 117 22.70 20.83 4.19
N TRP A 118 22.10 19.72 4.61
CA TRP A 118 20.66 19.49 4.47
C TRP A 118 19.84 19.88 5.71
N SER A 119 20.45 20.51 6.72
CA SER A 119 19.75 20.95 7.94
C SER A 119 18.98 22.27 7.81
N TYR A 120 18.76 22.77 6.59
CA TYR A 120 18.14 24.08 6.34
C TYR A 120 16.71 24.03 5.78
N LEU A 121 15.99 22.93 6.01
CA LEU A 121 14.54 22.90 5.82
C LEU A 121 13.91 22.23 7.05
N TYR A 122 13.20 23.04 7.83
CA TYR A 122 12.54 22.84 9.14
C TYR A 122 13.36 23.21 10.38
#